data_AF-A0A8B9XKA6-F1
#
_entry.id   AF-A0A8B9XKA6-F1
#
_cell.length_a   1.000
_cell.length_b   1.000
_cell.length_c   1.000
_cell.angle_alpha   90.00
_cell.angle_beta   90.00
_cell.angle_gamma   90.00
#
_symmetry.space_group_name_H-M   'P 1'
#
loop_
_entity.id
_entity.type
_entity.pdbx_description
1 polymer ?
#
loop_
_entity_poly.entity_id
_entity_poly.type
_entity_poly.pdbx_seq_one_letter_code
_entity_poly.pdbx_strand_id
1 'polypeptide(L)'
;MVGPVRGAAGPWALDLLWALPRVSLANLRPNPGSRKPQRRRRGQRRGRKCGRGHKGEWQRGTRPRLGFEGGQTPFYLQIPKYGFNEGHSFRRQYQPLSLNRLQYLIDLGRVDPTQPIDLTQLVNGRGVTIQPSKRDYGVQLVEEALTPLRQKLTSKFSWLLSWE
;
A
#
# COMPACT_ATOMS: atom_id res chain seq x y z
N MET A 1 -7.72 13.55 -50.12
CA MET A 1 -8.87 13.67 -49.20
C MET A 1 -8.44 13.16 -47.84
N VAL A 2 -8.46 14.05 -46.85
CA VAL A 2 -7.93 13.83 -45.50
C VAL A 2 -8.96 13.01 -44.72
N GLY A 3 -8.66 11.73 -44.46
CA GLY A 3 -9.47 10.87 -43.60
C GLY A 3 -9.42 11.37 -42.15
N PRO A 4 -10.47 11.11 -41.35
CA PRO A 4 -10.63 11.76 -40.05
C PRO A 4 -9.50 11.36 -39.10
N VAL A 5 -8.71 12.34 -38.66
CA VAL A 5 -7.80 12.21 -37.53
C VAL A 5 -8.66 12.35 -36.27
N ARG A 6 -8.99 11.24 -35.60
CA ARG A 6 -9.71 11.24 -34.31
C ARG A 6 -9.10 10.22 -33.36
N GLY A 7 -8.74 10.70 -32.17
CA GLY A 7 -7.95 9.98 -31.17
C GLY A 7 -8.64 8.76 -30.55
N ALA A 8 -7.76 7.87 -30.09
CA ALA A 8 -7.88 6.97 -28.94
C ALA A 8 -9.26 6.39 -28.57
N ALA A 9 -9.37 5.07 -28.75
CA ALA A 9 -9.98 4.10 -27.82
C ALA A 9 -11.46 3.69 -27.95
N GLY A 10 -12.26 4.23 -28.88
CA GLY A 10 -13.67 3.79 -29.03
C GLY A 10 -13.94 2.91 -30.26
N PRO A 11 -14.40 3.49 -31.37
CA PRO A 11 -14.94 2.75 -32.52
C PRO A 11 -13.87 2.00 -33.31
N TRP A 12 -12.70 2.60 -33.53
CA TRP A 12 -11.58 1.99 -34.26
C TRP A 12 -11.12 0.65 -33.69
N ALA A 13 -11.10 0.50 -32.36
CA ALA A 13 -10.68 -0.74 -31.72
C ALA A 13 -11.70 -1.87 -31.98
N LEU A 14 -12.99 -1.54 -32.01
CA LEU A 14 -14.06 -2.49 -32.33
C LEU A 14 -14.06 -2.86 -33.82
N ASP A 15 -13.85 -1.88 -34.70
CA ASP A 15 -13.73 -2.09 -36.15
C ASP A 15 -12.57 -3.05 -36.48
N LEU A 16 -11.43 -2.88 -35.79
CA LEU A 16 -10.30 -3.81 -35.90
C LEU A 16 -10.62 -5.20 -35.35
N LEU A 17 -11.35 -5.31 -34.24
CA LEU A 17 -11.70 -6.59 -33.65
C LEU A 17 -12.64 -7.41 -34.55
N TRP A 18 -13.50 -6.76 -35.34
CA TRP A 18 -14.35 -7.44 -36.31
C TRP A 18 -13.58 -8.02 -37.50
N ALA A 19 -12.45 -7.42 -37.87
CA ALA A 19 -11.59 -7.93 -38.95
C ALA A 19 -10.63 -9.06 -38.52
N LEU A 20 -10.41 -9.22 -37.20
CA LEU A 20 -9.46 -10.18 -36.65
C LEU A 20 -10.12 -11.55 -36.37
N PRO A 21 -9.33 -12.64 -36.31
CA PRO A 21 -9.85 -13.95 -35.94
C PRO A 21 -10.47 -13.93 -34.54
N ARG A 22 -11.44 -14.81 -34.30
CA ARG A 22 -12.12 -14.92 -33.00
C ARG A 22 -11.11 -15.09 -31.86
N VAL A 23 -11.34 -14.37 -30.76
CA VAL A 23 -10.57 -14.54 -29.53
C VAL A 23 -10.82 -15.95 -28.99
N SER A 24 -9.75 -16.69 -28.71
CA SER A 24 -9.78 -18.07 -28.23
C SER A 24 -8.67 -18.27 -27.20
N LEU A 25 -8.71 -19.37 -26.44
CA LEU A 25 -7.66 -19.63 -25.44
C LEU A 25 -6.26 -19.69 -26.05
N ALA A 26 -6.14 -20.00 -27.34
CA ALA A 26 -4.86 -20.10 -28.05
C ALA A 26 -4.19 -18.75 -28.34
N ASN A 27 -4.96 -17.65 -28.48
CA ASN A 27 -4.41 -16.34 -28.86
C ASN A 27 -4.25 -15.36 -27.68
N LEU A 28 -4.53 -15.79 -26.46
CA LEU A 28 -4.29 -15.00 -25.25
C LEU A 28 -2.79 -14.84 -24.99
N ARG A 29 -2.37 -13.60 -24.74
CA ARG A 29 -0.99 -13.26 -24.37
C ARG A 29 -0.99 -12.31 -23.18
N PRO A 30 -0.04 -12.47 -22.23
CA PRO A 30 0.11 -11.51 -21.14
C PRO A 30 0.57 -10.15 -21.70
N ASN A 31 0.22 -9.07 -21.01
CA ASN A 31 0.72 -7.74 -21.34
C ASN A 31 2.27 -7.74 -21.36
N PRO A 32 2.93 -7.26 -22.43
CA PRO A 32 4.39 -7.19 -22.48
C PRO A 32 5.00 -6.60 -21.21
N GLY A 33 6.05 -7.24 -20.68
CA GLY A 33 6.74 -6.80 -19.47
C GLY A 33 6.13 -7.26 -18.13
N SER A 34 4.86 -7.71 -18.12
CA SER A 34 4.23 -8.23 -16.89
C SER A 34 4.90 -9.50 -16.35
N ARG A 35 5.39 -10.36 -17.25
CA ARG A 35 6.09 -11.61 -16.91
C ARG A 35 7.58 -11.50 -17.24
N LYS A 36 8.43 -11.53 -16.22
CA LYS A 36 9.88 -11.57 -16.39
C LYS A 36 10.34 -12.99 -16.77
N PRO A 37 11.24 -13.15 -17.75
CA PRO A 37 11.74 -14.46 -18.14
C PRO A 37 12.54 -15.11 -17.00
N GLN A 38 12.29 -16.40 -16.76
CA GLN A 38 12.95 -17.16 -15.70
C GLN A 38 14.47 -17.27 -15.96
N ARG A 39 15.28 -16.88 -14.98
CA ARG A 39 16.74 -16.96 -15.08
C ARG A 39 17.24 -18.35 -14.65
N ARG A 40 17.44 -19.25 -15.61
CA ARG A 40 17.96 -20.61 -15.35
C ARG A 40 19.50 -20.63 -15.30
N ARG A 41 20.04 -21.51 -14.45
CA ARG A 41 21.49 -21.74 -14.24
C ARG A 41 22.05 -22.72 -15.27
N ARG A 42 21.84 -22.43 -16.56
CA ARG A 42 22.28 -23.27 -17.69
C ARG A 42 23.05 -22.43 -18.71
N GLY A 43 23.77 -23.13 -19.60
CA GLY A 43 24.51 -22.53 -20.70
C GLY A 43 25.75 -21.75 -20.28
N GLN A 44 26.45 -21.15 -21.24
CA GLN A 44 27.74 -20.49 -21.02
C GLN A 44 27.64 -19.31 -20.04
N ARG A 45 26.62 -18.45 -20.19
CA ARG A 45 26.48 -17.21 -19.39
C ARG A 45 26.16 -17.44 -17.91
N ARG A 46 25.44 -18.51 -17.57
CA ARG A 46 24.90 -18.75 -16.21
C ARG A 46 25.16 -20.16 -15.65
N GLY A 47 25.87 -21.01 -16.38
CA GLY A 47 26.10 -22.42 -16.02
C GLY A 47 27.26 -22.60 -15.04
N ARG A 48 28.50 -22.37 -15.47
CA ARG A 48 29.73 -22.83 -14.77
C ARG A 48 29.70 -22.68 -13.24
N LYS A 49 29.63 -21.46 -12.72
CA LYS A 49 29.57 -21.19 -11.27
C LYS A 49 28.18 -20.82 -10.79
N CYS A 50 27.20 -20.74 -11.69
CA CYS A 50 25.84 -20.33 -11.37
C CYS A 50 25.72 -18.99 -10.60
N GLY A 51 26.71 -18.10 -10.70
CA GLY A 51 26.78 -16.85 -9.92
C GLY A 51 27.14 -17.02 -8.43
N ARG A 52 27.61 -18.20 -7.99
CA ARG A 52 27.95 -18.49 -6.59
C ARG A 52 29.41 -18.20 -6.20
N GLY A 53 30.28 -17.87 -7.16
CA GLY A 53 31.71 -17.66 -6.91
C GLY A 53 32.55 -18.94 -6.90
N HIS A 54 33.75 -18.88 -6.33
CA HIS A 54 34.71 -19.99 -6.21
C HIS A 54 34.91 -20.40 -4.75
N LYS A 55 34.84 -21.71 -4.46
CA LYS A 55 35.11 -22.34 -3.15
C LYS A 55 34.47 -21.55 -1.98
N GLY A 56 34.88 -21.87 -0.75
CA GLY A 56 34.42 -21.20 0.45
C GLY A 56 32.91 -21.34 0.73
N GLU A 57 32.48 -20.64 1.77
CA GLU A 57 31.10 -20.67 2.28
C GLU A 57 30.10 -20.09 1.28
N TRP A 58 30.51 -19.12 0.46
CA TRP A 58 29.67 -18.50 -0.56
C TRP A 58 29.24 -19.48 -1.65
N GLN A 59 30.12 -20.40 -2.06
CA GLN A 59 29.77 -21.44 -3.03
C GLN A 59 28.97 -22.58 -2.39
N ARG A 60 29.34 -22.96 -1.16
CA ARG A 60 28.76 -24.10 -0.42
C ARG A 60 27.40 -23.77 0.22
N GLY A 61 27.05 -22.49 0.33
CA GLY A 61 25.79 -22.04 0.91
C GLY A 61 25.77 -22.07 2.43
N THR A 62 26.93 -22.19 3.07
CA THR A 62 27.10 -22.36 4.52
C THR A 62 27.51 -21.05 5.18
N ARG A 63 26.93 -19.92 4.76
CA ARG A 63 27.28 -18.62 5.32
C ARG A 63 26.83 -18.51 6.77
N PRO A 64 27.56 -17.78 7.61
CA PRO A 64 27.08 -17.36 8.92
C PRO A 64 25.74 -16.61 8.82
N ARG A 65 25.02 -16.56 9.95
CA ARG A 65 23.77 -15.82 10.08
C ARG A 65 23.93 -14.34 9.72
N LEU A 66 22.85 -13.71 9.29
CA LEU A 66 22.80 -12.26 9.08
C LEU A 66 23.19 -11.53 10.37
N GLY A 67 24.08 -10.54 10.25
CA GLY A 67 24.63 -9.80 11.39
C GLY A 67 25.92 -10.37 11.99
N PHE A 68 26.49 -11.45 11.45
CA PHE A 68 27.80 -11.94 11.87
C PHE A 68 28.95 -11.16 11.19
N GLU A 69 29.87 -10.61 11.99
CA GLU A 69 30.97 -9.75 11.52
C GLU A 69 32.35 -10.44 11.57
N GLY A 70 32.40 -11.77 11.44
CA GLY A 70 33.66 -12.50 11.31
C GLY A 70 34.38 -12.81 12.62
N GLY A 71 33.74 -12.61 13.77
CA GLY A 71 34.26 -12.94 15.10
C GLY A 71 34.28 -11.75 16.07
N GLN A 72 34.23 -10.52 15.55
CA GLN A 72 34.02 -9.31 16.35
C GLN A 72 32.61 -9.29 16.97
N THR A 73 32.44 -8.53 18.05
CA THR A 73 31.11 -8.17 18.59
C THR A 73 30.29 -7.44 17.53
N PRO A 74 29.17 -8.02 17.05
CA PRO A 74 28.33 -7.42 16.03
C PRO A 74 27.82 -6.03 16.39
N PHE A 75 27.65 -5.15 15.40
CA PHE A 75 27.14 -3.80 15.57
C PHE A 75 25.81 -3.71 16.35
N TYR A 76 24.86 -4.63 16.07
CA TYR A 76 23.56 -4.65 16.76
C TYR A 76 23.65 -5.04 18.26
N LEU A 77 24.81 -5.53 18.72
CA LEU A 77 25.12 -5.77 20.12
C LEU A 77 25.98 -4.68 20.75
N GLN A 78 26.70 -3.90 19.93
CA GLN A 78 27.49 -2.75 20.41
C GLN A 78 26.59 -1.60 20.86
N ILE A 79 25.44 -1.41 20.20
CA ILE A 79 24.46 -0.37 20.59
C ILE A 79 23.79 -0.78 21.90
N PRO A 80 23.75 0.10 22.92
CA PRO A 80 23.06 -0.19 24.17
C PRO A 80 21.56 -0.34 23.96
N LYS A 81 20.93 -1.21 24.75
CA LYS A 81 19.47 -1.35 24.75
C LYS A 81 18.84 -0.10 25.36
N TYR A 82 17.85 0.45 24.68
CA TYR A 82 17.01 1.52 25.17
C TYR A 82 15.54 1.18 24.92
N GLY A 83 14.66 1.63 25.80
CA GLY A 83 13.22 1.29 25.84
C GLY A 83 12.37 1.90 24.71
N PHE A 84 12.90 2.08 23.50
CA PHE A 84 12.20 2.75 22.38
C PHE A 84 10.80 2.17 22.12
N ASN A 85 10.73 0.84 22.06
CA ASN A 85 9.50 0.11 21.79
C ASN A 85 8.94 -0.54 23.06
N GLU A 86 9.37 -0.13 24.25
CA GLU A 86 8.80 -0.67 25.48
C GLU A 86 7.31 -0.36 25.56
N GLY A 87 6.50 -1.38 25.86
CA GLY A 87 5.05 -1.26 25.89
C GLY A 87 4.41 -0.91 24.55
N HIS A 88 5.12 -0.95 23.41
CA HIS A 88 4.53 -0.63 22.08
C HIS A 88 3.29 -1.46 21.79
N SER A 89 3.22 -2.64 22.39
CA SER A 89 2.10 -3.56 22.31
C SER A 89 0.88 -3.19 23.15
N PHE A 90 0.93 -2.16 23.98
CA PHE A 90 -0.22 -1.71 24.76
C PHE A 90 -0.59 -0.26 24.44
N ARG A 91 0.21 0.42 23.61
CA ARG A 91 -0.03 1.79 23.17
C ARG A 91 -1.34 1.84 22.36
N ARG A 92 -2.22 2.78 22.73
CA ARG A 92 -3.45 3.04 22.00
C ARG A 92 -3.11 3.79 20.72
N GLN A 93 -3.60 3.30 19.58
CA GLN A 93 -3.44 3.97 18.29
C GLN A 93 -4.80 4.49 17.82
N TYR A 94 -4.79 5.65 17.18
CA TYR A 94 -5.99 6.25 16.60
C TYR A 94 -5.69 6.62 15.15
N GLN A 95 -6.61 6.28 14.25
CA GLN A 95 -6.46 6.65 12.85
C GLN A 95 -6.73 8.14 12.68
N PRO A 96 -5.82 8.93 12.08
CA PRO A 96 -6.05 10.34 11.87
C PRO A 96 -7.14 10.54 10.82
N LEU A 97 -8.14 11.37 11.14
CA LEU A 97 -9.18 11.83 10.23
C LEU A 97 -9.13 13.35 10.16
N SER A 98 -8.76 13.87 8.99
CA SER A 98 -8.74 15.32 8.77
C SER A 98 -10.14 15.87 8.51
N LEU A 99 -10.37 17.12 8.92
CA LEU A 99 -11.63 17.83 8.69
C LEU A 99 -11.95 17.99 7.19
N ASN A 100 -10.94 18.20 6.35
CA ASN A 100 -11.10 18.27 4.89
C ASN A 100 -11.58 16.93 4.32
N ARG A 101 -11.06 15.81 4.83
CA ARG A 101 -11.51 14.48 4.41
C ARG A 101 -12.95 14.23 4.83
N LEU A 102 -13.34 14.67 6.02
CA LEU A 102 -14.71 14.57 6.51
C LEU A 102 -15.67 15.40 5.62
N GLN A 103 -15.33 16.66 5.32
CA GLN A 103 -16.11 17.50 4.40
C GLN A 103 -16.27 16.83 3.02
N TYR A 104 -15.18 16.30 2.46
CA TYR A 104 -15.21 15.59 1.18
C TYR A 104 -16.18 14.40 1.18
N LEU A 105 -16.29 13.67 2.30
CA LEU A 105 -17.22 12.55 2.40
C LEU A 105 -18.68 13.00 2.43
N ILE A 106 -18.95 14.16 3.01
CA ILE A 106 -20.29 14.74 3.03
C ILE A 106 -20.67 15.30 1.66
N ASP A 107 -19.74 15.98 0.98
CA ASP A 107 -19.98 16.53 -0.36
C ASP A 107 -20.29 15.42 -1.39
N LEU A 108 -19.70 14.23 -1.19
CA LEU A 108 -20.02 13.03 -1.98
C LEU A 108 -21.33 12.32 -1.58
N GLY A 109 -22.02 12.80 -0.53
CA GLY A 109 -23.21 12.15 0.02
C GLY A 109 -22.95 10.77 0.61
N ARG A 110 -21.72 10.49 1.06
CA ARG A 110 -21.37 9.20 1.71
C ARG A 110 -21.60 9.19 3.20
N VAL A 111 -21.62 10.37 3.82
CA VAL A 111 -21.86 10.58 5.25
C VAL A 111 -22.91 11.67 5.37
N ASP A 112 -24.04 11.34 5.98
CA ASP A 112 -25.14 12.28 6.16
C ASP A 112 -24.90 13.15 7.42
N PRO A 113 -24.79 14.48 7.28
CA PRO A 113 -24.52 15.39 8.40
C PRO A 113 -25.74 15.59 9.30
N THR A 114 -26.94 15.19 8.85
CA THR A 114 -28.19 15.31 9.60
C THR A 114 -28.31 14.29 10.73
N GLN A 115 -27.59 13.17 10.63
CA GLN A 115 -27.54 12.13 11.65
C GLN A 115 -26.25 12.27 12.47
N PRO A 116 -26.21 11.71 13.71
CA PRO A 116 -24.97 11.67 14.47
C PRO A 116 -23.89 10.89 13.70
N ILE A 117 -22.73 11.53 13.51
CA ILE A 117 -21.59 10.88 12.84
C ILE A 117 -20.90 9.95 13.85
N ASP A 118 -21.23 8.67 13.76
CA ASP A 118 -20.62 7.59 14.53
C ASP A 118 -19.48 6.89 13.74
N LEU A 119 -18.64 6.14 14.45
CA LEU A 119 -17.56 5.34 13.85
C LEU A 119 -18.10 4.34 12.81
N THR A 120 -19.31 3.79 13.04
CA THR A 120 -19.99 2.90 12.10
C THR A 120 -20.28 3.59 10.77
N GLN A 121 -20.77 4.83 10.80
CA GLN A 121 -21.04 5.63 9.59
C GLN A 121 -19.75 5.91 8.81
N LEU A 122 -18.66 6.23 9.52
CA LEU A 122 -17.36 6.45 8.89
C LEU A 122 -16.77 5.20 8.22
N VAL A 123 -16.95 4.03 8.84
CA VAL A 123 -16.49 2.75 8.26
C VAL A 123 -17.37 2.36 7.06
N ASN A 124 -18.70 2.51 7.18
CA ASN A 124 -19.64 2.23 6.09
C ASN A 124 -19.39 3.12 4.86
N GLY A 125 -19.15 4.42 5.07
CA GLY A 125 -18.79 5.37 4.02
C GLY A 125 -17.37 5.19 3.46
N ARG A 126 -16.60 4.21 3.98
CA ARG A 126 -15.17 3.99 3.69
C ARG A 126 -14.34 5.26 3.88
N GLY A 127 -14.72 6.07 4.87
CA GLY A 127 -14.01 7.28 5.25
C GLY A 127 -12.74 6.98 6.05
N VAL A 128 -12.82 5.97 6.92
CA VAL A 128 -11.70 5.48 7.74
C VAL A 128 -11.67 3.95 7.69
N THR A 129 -10.47 3.36 7.67
CA THR A 129 -10.28 1.91 7.84
C THR A 129 -9.63 1.67 9.20
N ILE A 130 -10.36 1.01 10.10
CA ILE A 130 -9.91 0.75 11.48
C ILE A 130 -9.61 -0.75 11.61
N GLN A 131 -8.50 -1.08 12.27
CA GLN A 131 -8.07 -2.47 12.46
C GLN A 131 -7.96 -2.79 13.96
N PRO A 132 -9.01 -3.35 14.59
CA PRO A 132 -8.99 -3.68 16.02
C PRO A 132 -7.82 -4.60 16.42
N SER A 133 -7.43 -5.53 15.53
CA SER A 133 -6.30 -6.44 15.73
C SER A 133 -4.95 -5.73 15.87
N LYS A 134 -4.82 -4.50 15.33
CA LYS A 134 -3.62 -3.67 15.43
C LYS A 134 -3.63 -2.73 16.63
N ARG A 135 -4.62 -2.86 17.53
CA ARG A 135 -4.81 -2.01 18.71
C ARG A 135 -5.16 -0.57 18.32
N ASP A 136 -5.91 -0.44 17.23
CA ASP A 136 -6.60 0.80 16.91
C ASP A 136 -7.82 0.93 17.83
N TYR A 137 -7.86 2.00 18.63
CA TYR A 137 -8.95 2.27 19.59
C TYR A 137 -9.99 3.25 19.05
N GLY A 138 -9.80 3.75 17.83
CA GLY A 138 -10.77 4.64 17.19
C GLY A 138 -10.12 5.57 16.20
N VAL A 139 -10.70 6.76 16.10
CA VAL A 139 -10.32 7.80 15.15
C VAL A 139 -9.95 9.05 15.93
N GLN A 140 -8.86 9.69 15.52
CA GLN A 140 -8.43 10.98 16.06
C GLN A 140 -8.74 12.04 15.01
N LEU A 141 -9.51 13.05 15.38
CA LEU A 141 -9.74 14.21 14.52
C LEU A 141 -8.49 15.08 14.52
N VAL A 142 -8.01 15.40 13.32
CA VAL A 142 -6.81 16.22 13.11
C VAL A 142 -7.20 17.53 12.44
N GLU A 143 -6.69 18.62 13.00
CA GLU A 143 -6.80 19.94 12.40
C GLU A 143 -5.75 20.09 11.31
N GLU A 144 -6.20 20.08 10.05
CA GLU A 144 -5.38 20.35 8.88
C GLU A 144 -6.01 21.59 8.20
N ALA A 145 -5.59 22.79 8.63
CA ALA A 145 -6.12 24.09 8.18
C ALA A 145 -6.06 24.26 6.64
N LEU A 146 -7.02 24.90 5.94
CA LEU A 146 -7.23 26.36 5.87
C LEU A 146 -8.69 26.78 5.53
N THR A 147 -9.62 25.84 5.33
CA THR A 147 -11.03 26.15 5.05
C THR A 147 -11.92 25.63 6.16
N PRO A 148 -12.81 26.47 6.72
CA PRO A 148 -13.73 26.01 7.75
C PRO A 148 -14.70 24.99 7.16
N LEU A 149 -14.99 23.97 7.98
CA LEU A 149 -16.07 23.01 7.73
C LEU A 149 -17.37 23.82 7.54
N ARG A 150 -18.01 23.68 6.38
CA ARG A 150 -19.15 24.55 6.01
C ARG A 150 -20.45 24.15 6.70
N GLN A 151 -20.50 22.94 7.25
CA GLN A 151 -21.72 22.35 7.79
C GLN A 151 -21.60 22.12 9.30
N LYS A 152 -22.71 22.37 10.00
CA LYS A 152 -22.82 22.10 11.43
C LYS A 152 -22.94 20.59 11.64
N LEU A 153 -21.99 20.00 12.35
CA LEU A 153 -21.98 18.58 12.65
C LEU A 153 -22.51 18.31 14.06
N THR A 154 -23.39 17.32 14.20
CA THR A 154 -23.67 16.65 15.48
C THR A 154 -22.80 15.41 15.56
N SER A 155 -21.73 15.44 16.34
CA SER A 155 -20.80 14.33 16.46
C SER A 155 -20.73 13.79 17.89
N LYS A 156 -20.76 12.46 18.05
CA LYS A 156 -20.42 11.76 19.31
C LYS A 156 -19.05 11.11 19.18
N PHE A 157 -17.98 11.90 19.16
CA PHE A 157 -16.63 11.34 19.25
C PHE A 157 -16.22 11.19 20.71
N SER A 158 -15.79 9.98 21.08
CA SER A 158 -14.92 9.78 22.24
C SER A 158 -13.61 10.49 21.90
N TRP A 159 -13.24 11.50 22.69
CA TRP A 159 -12.05 12.36 22.55
C TRP A 159 -12.19 13.55 21.60
N LEU A 160 -12.92 14.58 22.06
CA LEU A 160 -12.62 15.97 21.72
C LEU A 160 -11.46 16.44 22.62
N LEU A 161 -10.32 16.73 22.00
CA LEU A 161 -9.29 17.70 22.44
C LEU A 161 -8.69 17.49 23.85
N SER A 162 -7.54 16.81 23.93
CA SER A 162 -6.56 17.07 25.00
C SER A 162 -5.50 18.02 24.44
N TRP A 163 -5.63 19.31 24.75
CA TRP A 163 -4.56 20.29 24.63
C TRP A 163 -3.80 20.32 25.96
N GLU A 164 -2.60 19.73 25.98
CA GLU A 164 -1.42 20.17 26.72
C GLU A 164 -0.19 19.88 25.86
#